data_AF-A0AAC9URN6-F1
#
_entry.id   AF-A0AAC9URN6-F1
#
_cell.length_a   1.000
_cell.length_b   1.000
_cell.length_c   1.000
_cell.angle_alpha   90.00
_cell.angle_beta   90.00
_cell.angle_gamma   90.00
#
_symmetry.space_group_name_H-M   'P 1'
#
loop_
_entity.id
_entity.type
_entity.pdbx_description
1 polymer ?
#
loop_
_entity_poly.entity_id
_entity_poly.type
_entity_poly.pdbx_seq_one_letter_code
_entity_poly.pdbx_strand_id
1 'polypeptide(L)'
;MRKILEYGLAGVVAYLISRYFVWHIVLPTLNSYPRLTRVMARFPATTLFLILFLTLTFWLGWVQWDRRQLSPIYGYLVYSVYLLLLFIVLFTKANVYHAVSLNPFDFIQKDHKILLEAALNVVYFIPLGGLYHLKASFVETNIIALLTILGIEILQFAFYLGTFALSDILLNWIGCLIGFGLWTLAQHHFTVQPKSS
;
A
#
# COMPACT_ATOMS: atom_id res chain seq x y z
N MET A 1 -4.33 -6.13 34.28
CA MET A 1 -4.76 -4.71 34.16
C MET A 1 -3.80 -3.87 33.32
N ARG A 2 -2.49 -3.88 33.60
CA ARG A 2 -1.49 -3.10 32.85
C ARG A 2 -1.51 -3.29 31.31
N LYS A 3 -1.49 -4.54 30.81
CA LYS A 3 -1.57 -4.81 29.36
C LYS A 3 -2.89 -4.36 28.71
N ILE A 4 -4.00 -4.42 29.43
CA ILE A 4 -5.30 -3.94 28.93
C ILE A 4 -5.27 -2.42 28.76
N LEU A 5 -4.64 -1.73 29.71
CA LEU A 5 -4.47 -0.28 29.69
C LEU A 5 -3.50 0.16 28.57
N GLU A 6 -2.42 -0.60 28.36
CA GLU A 6 -1.47 -0.41 27.24
C GLU A 6 -2.17 -0.61 25.88
N TYR A 7 -2.96 -1.66 25.70
CA TYR A 7 -3.71 -1.87 24.46
C TYR A 7 -4.82 -0.83 24.27
N GLY A 8 -5.48 -0.39 25.34
CA GLY A 8 -6.44 0.71 25.29
C GLY A 8 -5.80 2.02 24.83
N LEU A 9 -4.64 2.37 25.40
CA LEU A 9 -3.86 3.55 24.98
C LEU A 9 -3.42 3.43 23.53
N ALA A 10 -2.91 2.26 23.12
CA ALA A 10 -2.52 2.01 21.73
C ALA A 10 -3.71 2.19 20.76
N GLY A 11 -4.92 1.82 21.17
CA GLY A 11 -6.14 2.05 20.38
C GLY A 11 -6.46 3.53 20.21
N VAL A 12 -6.33 4.33 21.27
CA VAL A 12 -6.52 5.79 21.20
C VAL A 12 -5.47 6.43 20.29
N VAL A 13 -4.20 6.04 20.44
CA VAL A 13 -3.11 6.53 19.58
C VAL A 13 -3.36 6.13 18.12
N ALA A 14 -3.75 4.88 17.86
CA ALA A 14 -4.11 4.42 16.52
C ALA A 14 -5.24 5.27 15.92
N TYR A 15 -6.27 5.59 16.69
CA TYR A 15 -7.38 6.44 16.23
C TYR A 15 -6.90 7.85 15.85
N LEU A 16 -6.06 8.48 16.68
CA LEU A 16 -5.52 9.81 16.40
C LEU A 16 -4.66 9.82 15.14
N ILE A 17 -3.77 8.83 14.99
CA ILE A 17 -2.92 8.67 13.81
C ILE A 17 -3.77 8.43 12.56
N SER A 18 -4.74 7.50 12.63
CA SER A 18 -5.63 7.20 11.51
C SER A 18 -6.46 8.41 11.10
N ARG A 19 -6.98 9.19 12.07
CA ARG A 19 -7.70 10.43 11.77
C ARG A 19 -6.82 11.44 11.05
N TYR A 20 -5.61 11.68 11.57
CA TYR A 20 -4.65 12.59 10.94
C TYR A 20 -4.30 12.15 9.51
N PHE A 21 -3.93 10.87 9.35
CA PHE A 21 -3.57 10.28 8.07
C PHE A 21 -4.71 10.34 7.04
N VAL A 22 -5.94 10.05 7.46
CA VAL A 22 -7.10 10.11 6.57
C VAL A 22 -7.34 11.53 6.06
N TRP A 23 -7.28 12.53 6.94
CA TRP A 23 -7.55 13.91 6.57
C TRP A 23 -6.44 14.53 5.71
N HIS A 24 -5.19 14.18 5.96
CA HIS A 24 -4.05 14.85 5.31
C HIS A 24 -3.51 14.11 4.09
N ILE A 25 -3.74 12.80 4.00
CA ILE A 25 -3.18 11.96 2.92
C ILE A 25 -4.29 11.26 2.16
N VAL A 26 -5.13 10.46 2.84
CA VAL A 26 -6.11 9.60 2.14
C VAL A 26 -7.18 10.42 1.42
N LEU A 27 -7.86 11.35 2.09
CA LEU A 27 -8.93 12.13 1.47
C LEU A 27 -8.43 13.04 0.34
N PRO A 28 -7.33 13.81 0.49
CA PRO A 28 -6.78 14.58 -0.62
C PRO A 28 -6.42 13.72 -1.83
N THR A 29 -5.86 12.52 -1.58
CA THR A 29 -5.54 11.55 -2.63
C THR A 29 -6.81 11.02 -3.28
N LEU A 30 -7.82 10.58 -2.53
CA LEU A 30 -9.07 10.06 -3.12
C LEU A 30 -9.86 11.15 -3.87
N ASN A 31 -9.78 12.39 -3.41
CA ASN A 31 -10.44 13.54 -4.05
C ASN A 31 -9.76 13.98 -5.35
N SER A 32 -8.50 13.58 -5.59
CA SER A 32 -7.84 13.84 -6.89
C SER A 32 -8.39 12.96 -8.01
N TYR A 33 -9.12 11.88 -7.68
CA TYR A 33 -9.71 10.94 -8.62
C TYR A 33 -11.23 11.15 -8.75
N PRO A 34 -11.74 11.79 -9.83
CA PRO A 34 -13.16 12.17 -9.95
C PRO A 34 -14.14 10.99 -9.84
N ARG A 35 -13.74 9.81 -10.32
CA ARG A 35 -14.54 8.58 -10.24
C ARG A 35 -14.71 8.12 -8.79
N LEU A 36 -13.65 8.13 -8.01
CA LEU A 36 -13.66 7.81 -6.58
C LEU A 36 -14.50 8.82 -5.79
N THR A 37 -14.30 10.12 -6.03
CA THR A 37 -15.08 11.17 -5.36
C THR A 37 -16.58 11.00 -5.57
N ARG A 38 -17.01 10.64 -6.79
CA ARG A 38 -18.42 10.38 -7.10
C ARG A 38 -18.98 9.17 -6.36
N VAL A 39 -18.20 8.11 -6.20
CA VAL A 39 -18.60 6.92 -5.42
C VAL A 39 -18.69 7.28 -3.93
N MET A 40 -17.69 7.97 -3.40
CA MET A 40 -17.65 8.40 -1.99
C MET A 40 -18.82 9.34 -1.66
N ALA A 41 -19.21 10.22 -2.58
CA ALA A 41 -20.36 11.12 -2.40
C ALA A 41 -21.69 10.37 -2.20
N ARG A 42 -21.81 9.11 -2.63
CA ARG A 42 -23.00 8.27 -2.40
C ARG A 42 -23.05 7.67 -0.99
N PHE A 43 -21.93 7.67 -0.27
CA PHE A 43 -21.79 7.06 1.04
C PHE A 43 -21.29 8.09 2.05
N PRO A 44 -22.19 8.81 2.75
CA PRO A 44 -21.80 9.90 3.67
C PRO A 44 -20.91 9.42 4.83
N ALA A 45 -20.90 8.12 5.13
CA ALA A 45 -20.07 7.51 6.17
C ALA A 45 -18.67 7.05 5.68
N THR A 46 -18.27 7.27 4.41
CA THR A 46 -16.98 6.76 3.91
C THR A 46 -15.79 7.24 4.74
N THR A 47 -15.75 8.52 5.10
CA THR A 47 -14.66 9.06 5.93
C THR A 47 -14.57 8.36 7.28
N LEU A 48 -15.71 8.12 7.93
CA LEU A 48 -15.77 7.40 9.20
C LEU A 48 -15.30 5.96 9.02
N PHE A 49 -15.76 5.27 7.98
CA PHE A 49 -15.36 3.89 7.69
C PHE A 49 -13.84 3.78 7.47
N LEU A 50 -13.24 4.70 6.70
CA LEU A 50 -11.78 4.74 6.48
C LEU A 50 -11.01 4.96 7.79
N ILE A 51 -11.47 5.88 8.64
CA ILE A 51 -10.84 6.13 9.95
C ILE A 51 -10.93 4.89 10.83
N LEU A 52 -12.12 4.30 10.97
CA LEU A 52 -12.34 3.11 11.79
C LEU A 52 -11.55 1.91 11.27
N PHE A 53 -11.53 1.69 9.96
CA PHE A 53 -10.78 0.63 9.33
C PHE A 53 -9.28 0.78 9.61
N LEU A 54 -8.69 1.95 9.34
CA LEU A 54 -7.27 2.19 9.61
C LEU A 54 -6.94 2.11 11.10
N THR A 55 -7.85 2.57 11.96
CA THR A 55 -7.68 2.48 13.43
C THR A 55 -7.59 1.01 13.83
N LEU A 56 -8.51 0.19 13.33
CA LEU A 56 -8.53 -1.24 13.60
C LEU A 56 -7.29 -1.94 13.04
N THR A 57 -6.86 -1.58 11.83
CA THR A 57 -5.63 -2.10 11.21
C THR A 57 -4.41 -1.79 12.07
N PHE A 58 -4.16 -0.53 12.42
CA PHE A 58 -3.00 -0.16 13.23
C PHE A 58 -3.05 -0.74 14.64
N TRP A 59 -4.23 -0.73 15.27
CA TRP A 59 -4.40 -1.27 16.61
C TRP A 59 -4.17 -2.79 16.66
N LEU A 60 -4.82 -3.56 15.77
CA LEU A 60 -4.62 -5.01 15.70
C LEU A 60 -3.21 -5.37 15.23
N GLY A 61 -2.62 -4.57 14.33
CA GLY A 61 -1.23 -4.70 13.93
C GLY A 61 -0.28 -4.56 15.12
N TRP A 62 -0.49 -3.54 15.96
CA TRP A 62 0.26 -3.34 17.20
C TRP A 62 0.09 -4.51 18.19
N VAL A 63 -1.14 -4.97 18.41
CA VAL A 63 -1.39 -6.11 19.31
C VAL A 63 -0.68 -7.38 18.83
N GLN A 64 -0.68 -7.64 17.53
CA GLN A 64 0.03 -8.79 16.94
C GLN A 64 1.55 -8.64 17.03
N TRP A 65 2.05 -7.41 16.87
CA TRP A 65 3.46 -7.08 17.06
C TRP A 65 3.91 -7.38 18.50
N ASP A 66 3.18 -6.86 19.50
CA ASP A 66 3.47 -7.11 20.92
C ASP A 66 3.41 -8.61 21.28
N ARG A 67 2.45 -9.34 20.69
CA ARG A 67 2.29 -10.77 20.92
C ARG A 67 3.24 -11.64 20.10
N ARG A 68 3.99 -11.05 19.15
CA ARG A 68 4.82 -11.75 18.17
C ARG A 68 4.09 -12.86 17.41
N GLN A 69 2.79 -12.72 17.23
CA GLN A 69 1.94 -13.70 16.56
C GLN A 69 1.17 -13.00 15.45
N LEU A 70 1.39 -13.44 14.21
CA LEU A 70 0.68 -12.93 13.04
C LEU A 70 -0.54 -13.82 12.77
N SER A 71 -1.73 -13.21 12.75
CA SER A 71 -2.96 -13.88 12.38
C SER A 71 -3.12 -13.87 10.85
N PRO A 72 -3.30 -15.04 10.21
CA PRO A 72 -3.57 -15.11 8.77
C PRO A 72 -4.85 -14.34 8.39
N ILE A 73 -5.88 -14.38 9.23
CA ILE A 73 -7.17 -13.70 8.99
C ILE A 73 -6.97 -12.18 8.91
N TYR A 74 -6.19 -11.62 9.84
CA TYR A 74 -5.83 -10.20 9.80
C TYR A 74 -5.07 -9.86 8.52
N GLY A 75 -4.09 -10.68 8.14
CA GLY A 75 -3.35 -10.52 6.89
C GLY A 75 -4.27 -10.49 5.68
N TYR A 76 -5.19 -11.46 5.55
CA TYR A 76 -6.15 -11.50 4.44
C TYR A 76 -7.04 -10.26 4.39
N LEU A 77 -7.53 -9.77 5.53
CA LEU A 77 -8.38 -8.59 5.60
C LEU A 77 -7.63 -7.31 5.19
N VAL A 78 -6.40 -7.11 5.69
CA VAL A 78 -5.61 -5.92 5.35
C VAL A 78 -5.17 -5.95 3.89
N TYR A 79 -4.64 -7.08 3.41
CA TYR A 79 -4.16 -7.19 2.04
C TYR A 79 -5.30 -7.17 1.01
N SER A 80 -6.48 -7.71 1.31
CA SER A 80 -7.62 -7.61 0.37
C SER A 80 -8.10 -6.17 0.16
N VAL A 81 -8.24 -5.40 1.24
CA VAL A 81 -8.61 -3.97 1.14
C VAL A 81 -7.50 -3.17 0.47
N TYR A 82 -6.24 -3.43 0.80
CA TYR A 82 -5.10 -2.81 0.13
C TYR A 82 -5.09 -3.10 -1.37
N LEU A 83 -5.22 -4.36 -1.79
CA LEU A 83 -5.24 -4.75 -3.21
C LEU A 83 -6.42 -4.13 -3.96
N LEU A 84 -7.59 -4.02 -3.31
CA LEU A 84 -8.75 -3.32 -3.87
C LEU A 84 -8.45 -1.83 -4.07
N LEU A 85 -7.89 -1.15 -3.06
CA LEU A 85 -7.53 0.27 -3.18
C LEU A 85 -6.44 0.50 -4.22
N LEU A 86 -5.42 -0.37 -4.26
CA LEU A 86 -4.35 -0.34 -5.26
C LEU A 86 -4.94 -0.47 -6.66
N PHE A 87 -5.81 -1.47 -6.87
CA PHE A 87 -6.51 -1.65 -8.14
C PHE A 87 -7.32 -0.40 -8.52
N ILE A 88 -8.09 0.17 -7.59
CA ILE A 88 -8.87 1.37 -7.91
C ILE A 88 -7.94 2.53 -8.27
N VAL A 89 -6.89 2.81 -7.48
CA VAL A 89 -5.97 3.93 -7.73
C VAL A 89 -5.26 3.78 -9.08
N LEU A 90 -4.73 2.60 -9.39
CA LEU A 90 -4.04 2.32 -10.65
C LEU A 90 -4.96 2.48 -11.87
N PHE A 91 -6.20 2.01 -11.78
CA PHE A 91 -7.13 1.99 -12.93
C PHE A 91 -8.04 3.24 -13.00
N THR A 92 -8.03 4.10 -11.98
CA THR A 92 -8.80 5.36 -11.97
C THR A 92 -7.96 6.62 -12.12
N LYS A 93 -6.63 6.50 -12.26
CA LYS A 93 -5.69 7.57 -12.64
C LYS A 93 -5.96 8.05 -14.07
N ALA A 94 -7.13 8.66 -14.27
CA ALA A 94 -7.57 9.18 -15.55
C ALA A 94 -6.87 10.51 -15.83
N ASN A 95 -5.91 10.48 -16.74
CA ASN A 95 -5.67 11.57 -17.68
C ASN A 95 -5.38 10.93 -19.03
N VAL A 96 -5.98 11.47 -20.08
CA VAL A 96 -5.90 10.96 -21.45
C VAL A 96 -4.44 11.05 -21.92
N TYR A 97 -3.67 9.98 -21.72
CA TYR A 97 -2.35 9.83 -22.31
C TYR A 97 -2.20 8.38 -22.75
N HIS A 98 -2.60 8.12 -24.00
CA HIS A 98 -2.25 6.88 -24.70
C HIS A 98 -0.87 7.09 -25.31
N ALA A 99 0.16 6.88 -24.51
CA ALA A 99 1.55 7.01 -24.93
C ALA A 99 2.38 5.86 -24.38
N VAL A 100 3.39 5.48 -25.15
CA VAL A 100 4.43 4.54 -24.73
C VAL A 100 5.65 5.39 -24.40
N SER A 101 6.03 5.45 -23.12
CA SER A 101 7.26 6.12 -22.68
C SER A 101 8.30 5.06 -22.34
N LEU A 102 9.33 4.96 -23.20
CA LEU A 102 10.45 4.05 -22.98
C LEU A 102 11.61 4.74 -22.22
N ASN A 103 11.44 5.98 -21.78
CA ASN A 103 12.46 6.68 -21.03
C ASN A 103 12.43 6.24 -19.55
N PRO A 104 13.47 5.55 -19.05
CA PRO A 104 13.48 5.05 -17.68
C PRO A 104 13.55 6.16 -16.63
N PHE A 105 13.98 7.37 -17.00
CA PHE A 105 14.20 8.50 -16.09
C PHE A 105 13.25 9.67 -16.35
N ASP A 106 12.10 9.41 -16.96
CA ASP A 106 11.09 10.44 -17.28
C ASP A 106 10.56 11.16 -16.02
N PHE A 107 10.68 10.52 -14.85
CA PHE A 107 10.31 11.09 -13.56
C PHE A 107 11.28 12.15 -13.02
N ILE A 108 12.51 12.26 -13.55
CA ILE A 108 13.52 13.23 -13.11
C ILE A 108 13.26 14.57 -13.78
N GLN A 109 12.13 15.18 -13.43
CA GLN A 109 11.75 16.52 -13.87
C GLN A 109 11.60 17.42 -12.64
N LYS A 110 11.80 18.74 -12.83
CA LYS A 110 11.63 19.73 -11.75
C LYS A 110 10.18 19.89 -11.30
N ASP A 111 9.22 19.28 -11.99
CA ASP A 111 7.81 19.37 -11.62
C ASP A 111 7.53 18.54 -10.36
N HIS A 112 7.08 19.23 -9.31
CA HIS A 112 6.73 18.63 -8.03
C HIS A 112 5.63 17.57 -8.15
N LYS A 113 4.71 17.71 -9.11
CA LYS A 113 3.62 16.74 -9.31
C LYS A 113 4.17 15.40 -9.84
N ILE A 114 5.08 15.45 -10.81
CA ILE A 114 5.70 14.24 -11.39
C ILE A 114 6.52 13.50 -10.33
N LEU A 115 7.29 14.24 -9.51
CA LEU A 115 8.04 13.66 -8.40
C LEU A 115 7.14 13.03 -7.34
N LEU A 116 6.00 13.67 -7.01
CA LEU A 116 5.03 13.13 -6.07
C LEU A 116 4.39 11.85 -6.60
N GLU A 117 4.00 11.82 -7.88
CA GLU A 117 3.45 10.62 -8.52
C GLU A 117 4.46 9.47 -8.53
N ALA A 118 5.73 9.77 -8.84
CA ALA A 118 6.81 8.80 -8.79
C ALA A 118 7.01 8.23 -7.37
N ALA A 119 6.98 9.08 -6.35
CA ALA A 119 7.06 8.66 -4.96
C ALA A 119 5.86 7.80 -4.54
N LEU A 120 4.65 8.16 -4.96
CA LEU A 120 3.44 7.39 -4.69
C LEU A 120 3.48 6.02 -5.35
N ASN A 121 3.97 5.91 -6.59
CA ASN A 121 4.18 4.63 -7.28
C ASN A 121 5.09 3.69 -6.46
N VAL A 122 6.21 4.20 -5.93
CA VAL A 122 7.06 3.41 -5.02
C VAL A 122 6.29 2.99 -3.76
N VAL A 123 5.65 3.93 -3.07
CA VAL A 123 4.96 3.69 -1.79
C VAL A 123 3.82 2.68 -1.93
N TYR A 124 3.05 2.76 -3.03
CA TYR A 124 1.93 1.86 -3.27
C TYR A 124 2.35 0.41 -3.43
N PHE A 125 3.56 0.13 -3.92
CA PHE A 125 4.04 -1.24 -4.13
C PHE A 125 4.84 -1.82 -2.94
N ILE A 126 5.15 -1.02 -1.91
CA ILE A 126 5.81 -1.51 -0.69
C ILE A 126 5.04 -2.66 -0.02
N PRO A 127 3.71 -2.55 0.25
CA PRO A 127 3.00 -3.66 0.88
C PRO A 127 2.95 -4.91 0.00
N LEU A 128 2.91 -4.76 -1.33
CA LEU A 128 2.93 -5.88 -2.27
C LEU A 128 4.24 -6.68 -2.19
N GLY A 129 5.39 -5.99 -2.08
CA GLY A 129 6.69 -6.63 -1.87
C GLY A 129 6.76 -7.43 -0.57
N GLY A 130 6.17 -6.91 0.51
CA GLY A 130 6.03 -7.63 1.77
C GLY A 130 5.14 -8.87 1.66
N LEU A 131 4.06 -8.80 0.87
CA LEU A 131 3.19 -9.94 0.59
C LEU A 131 3.94 -11.06 -0.14
N TYR A 132 4.77 -10.73 -1.14
CA TYR A 132 5.55 -11.73 -1.87
C TYR A 132 6.57 -12.43 -0.99
N HIS A 133 7.24 -11.69 -0.10
CA HIS A 133 8.18 -12.27 0.86
C HIS A 133 7.57 -13.41 1.68
N LEU A 134 6.26 -13.39 1.98
CA LEU A 134 5.62 -14.43 2.79
C LEU A 134 5.73 -15.84 2.18
N LYS A 135 5.88 -15.95 0.85
CA LYS A 135 5.86 -17.24 0.15
C LYS A 135 6.97 -17.42 -0.88
N ALA A 136 7.68 -16.37 -1.25
CA ALA A 136 8.67 -16.39 -2.32
C ALA A 136 10.05 -15.99 -1.79
N SER A 137 11.09 -16.65 -2.32
CA SER A 137 12.48 -16.23 -2.18
C SER A 137 12.73 -14.87 -2.83
N PHE A 138 13.91 -14.29 -2.62
CA PHE A 138 14.28 -13.01 -3.23
C PHE A 138 14.20 -13.06 -4.77
N VAL A 139 14.70 -14.14 -5.38
CA VAL A 139 14.69 -14.30 -6.84
C VAL A 139 13.26 -14.46 -7.37
N GLU A 140 12.46 -15.31 -6.73
CA GLU A 140 11.05 -15.50 -7.08
C GLU A 140 10.24 -14.22 -6.90
N THR A 141 10.50 -13.45 -5.83
CA THR A 141 9.86 -12.16 -5.60
C THR A 141 10.16 -11.18 -6.74
N ASN A 142 11.42 -11.12 -7.20
CA ASN A 142 11.78 -10.27 -8.32
C ASN A 142 11.04 -10.67 -9.60
N ILE A 143 10.98 -11.97 -9.91
CA ILE A 143 10.27 -12.48 -11.10
C ILE A 143 8.78 -12.18 -11.00
N ILE A 144 8.13 -12.51 -9.87
CA ILE A 144 6.70 -12.29 -9.65
C ILE A 144 6.37 -10.79 -9.68
N ALA A 145 7.19 -9.95 -9.04
CA ALA A 145 7.00 -8.50 -9.04
C ALA A 145 7.07 -7.94 -10.46
N LEU A 146 8.12 -8.28 -11.22
CA LEU A 146 8.26 -7.81 -12.61
C LEU A 146 7.11 -8.29 -13.50
N LEU A 147 6.70 -9.56 -13.39
CA LEU A 147 5.54 -10.08 -14.13
C LEU A 147 4.24 -9.38 -13.74
N THR A 148 4.02 -9.12 -12.44
CA THR A 148 2.81 -8.45 -11.96
C THR A 148 2.77 -6.99 -12.42
N ILE A 149 3.88 -6.27 -12.26
CA ILE A 149 4.00 -4.87 -12.68
C ILE A 149 3.83 -4.74 -14.19
N LEU A 150 4.50 -5.60 -14.97
CA LEU A 150 4.33 -5.63 -16.42
C LEU A 150 2.88 -5.94 -16.81
N GLY A 151 2.24 -6.88 -16.13
CA GLY A 151 0.82 -7.19 -16.33
C GLY A 151 -0.09 -5.99 -16.05
N ILE A 152 0.17 -5.25 -14.96
CA ILE A 152 -0.57 -4.03 -14.61
C ILE A 152 -0.42 -2.97 -15.72
N GLU A 153 0.81 -2.69 -16.15
CA GLU A 153 1.09 -1.69 -17.20
C GLU A 153 0.44 -2.08 -18.54
N ILE A 154 0.52 -3.37 -18.91
CA ILE A 154 -0.14 -3.88 -20.13
C ILE A 154 -1.66 -3.72 -20.03
N LEU A 155 -2.27 -4.04 -18.90
CA LEU A 155 -3.72 -3.89 -18.71
C LEU A 155 -4.12 -2.41 -18.74
N GLN A 156 -3.37 -1.53 -18.08
CA GLN A 156 -3.63 -0.10 -18.11
C GLN A 156 -3.51 0.46 -19.53
N PHE A 157 -2.52 0.01 -20.31
CA PHE A 157 -2.36 0.39 -21.71
C PHE A 157 -3.51 -0.15 -22.58
N ALA A 158 -3.84 -1.44 -22.46
CA ALA A 158 -4.86 -2.11 -23.26
C ALA A 158 -6.27 -1.58 -23.00
N PHE A 159 -6.58 -1.17 -21.76
CA PHE A 159 -7.86 -0.56 -21.40
C PHE A 159 -7.89 0.96 -21.56
N TYR A 160 -6.85 1.58 -22.12
CA TYR A 160 -6.75 3.04 -22.30
C TYR A 160 -6.86 3.83 -20.99
N LEU A 161 -6.32 3.26 -19.91
CA LEU A 161 -6.36 3.82 -18.56
C LEU A 161 -5.05 4.49 -18.16
N GLY A 162 -3.96 4.29 -18.91
CA GLY A 162 -2.67 4.91 -18.63
C GLY A 162 -1.65 4.77 -19.75
N THR A 163 -0.48 5.35 -19.51
CA THR A 163 0.71 5.24 -20.37
C THR A 163 1.50 3.99 -20.00
N PHE A 164 1.96 3.23 -20.99
CA PHE A 164 2.97 2.20 -20.73
C PHE A 164 4.31 2.88 -20.51
N ALA A 165 4.76 2.96 -19.25
CA ALA A 165 5.95 3.73 -18.88
C ALA A 165 7.03 2.85 -18.23
N LEU A 166 8.24 2.84 -18.81
CA LEU A 166 9.37 2.11 -18.22
C LEU A 166 9.76 2.67 -16.84
N SER A 167 9.61 3.97 -16.63
CA SER A 167 9.80 4.60 -15.32
C SER A 167 8.86 4.04 -14.26
N ASP A 168 7.60 3.78 -14.60
CA ASP A 168 6.62 3.25 -13.65
C ASP A 168 6.95 1.80 -13.28
N ILE A 169 7.40 1.00 -14.27
CA ILE A 169 7.92 -0.35 -14.02
C ILE A 169 9.07 -0.32 -13.01
N LEU A 170 10.04 0.57 -13.21
CA LEU A 170 11.21 0.67 -12.33
C LEU A 170 10.84 1.14 -10.92
N LEU A 171 10.00 2.16 -10.79
CA LEU A 171 9.59 2.71 -9.50
C LEU A 171 8.74 1.71 -8.70
N ASN A 172 7.79 1.04 -9.35
CA ASN A 172 6.98 -0.01 -8.73
C ASN A 172 7.85 -1.19 -8.29
N TRP A 173 8.86 -1.56 -9.09
CA TRP A 173 9.81 -2.61 -8.75
C TRP A 173 10.67 -2.23 -7.53
N ILE A 174 11.17 -0.99 -7.46
CA ILE A 174 11.86 -0.46 -6.27
C ILE A 174 10.93 -0.53 -5.04
N GLY A 175 9.66 -0.16 -5.18
CA GLY A 175 8.65 -0.31 -4.12
C GLY A 175 8.56 -1.73 -3.59
N CYS A 176 8.45 -2.72 -4.49
CA CYS A 176 8.44 -4.14 -4.12
C CYS A 176 9.73 -4.58 -3.40
N LEU A 177 10.91 -4.12 -3.84
CA LEU A 177 12.18 -4.45 -3.18
C LEU A 177 12.28 -3.87 -1.77
N ILE A 178 11.86 -2.61 -1.58
CA ILE A 178 11.79 -1.98 -0.24
C ILE A 178 10.83 -2.78 0.65
N GLY A 179 9.66 -3.13 0.13
CA GLY A 179 8.68 -3.96 0.83
C GLY A 179 9.23 -5.31 1.29
N PHE A 180 9.93 -6.00 0.38
CA PHE A 180 10.59 -7.27 0.69
C PHE A 180 11.61 -7.09 1.82
N GLY A 181 12.50 -6.10 1.71
CA GLY A 181 13.53 -5.84 2.72
C GLY A 181 12.97 -5.47 4.09
N LEU A 182 11.93 -4.62 4.14
CA LEU A 182 11.23 -4.29 5.39
C LEU A 182 10.62 -5.53 6.04
N TRP A 183 10.03 -6.42 5.24
CA TRP A 183 9.46 -7.65 5.76
C TRP A 183 10.55 -8.64 6.21
N THR A 184 11.68 -8.72 5.50
CA THR A 184 12.85 -9.48 5.94
C THR A 184 13.34 -9.01 7.31
N LEU A 185 13.33 -7.70 7.58
CA LEU A 185 13.68 -7.17 8.91
C LEU A 185 12.60 -7.50 9.94
N ALA A 186 11.33 -7.32 9.59
CA ALA A 186 10.20 -7.57 10.49
C ALA A 186 10.08 -9.05 10.89
N GLN A 187 10.29 -10.00 9.97
CA GLN A 187 10.18 -11.43 10.28
C GLN A 187 11.14 -11.87 11.39
N HIS A 188 12.33 -11.26 11.51
CA HIS A 188 13.26 -11.59 12.60
C HIS A 188 12.64 -11.32 13.97
N HIS A 189 11.74 -10.33 14.06
CA HIS A 189 11.01 -10.05 15.29
C HIS A 189 9.99 -11.16 15.63
N PHE A 190 9.37 -11.76 14.61
CA PHE A 190 8.31 -12.77 14.76
C PHE A 190 8.85 -14.21 14.88
N THR A 191 10.04 -14.50 14.36
CA THR A 191 10.64 -15.85 14.40
C THR A 191 11.46 -16.10 15.67
N VAL A 192 11.98 -15.05 16.32
CA VAL A 192 12.69 -15.18 17.61
C VAL A 192 11.67 -15.40 18.72
N GLN A 193 11.35 -16.68 18.99
CA GLN A 193 10.63 -17.06 20.19
C GLN A 193 11.48 -16.74 21.44
N PRO A 194 10.91 -16.17 22.51
CA PRO A 194 11.56 -16.23 23.81
C PRO A 194 11.70 -17.71 24.19
N LYS A 195 12.90 -18.15 24.53
CA LYS A 195 13.11 -19.45 25.21
C LYS A 195 12.12 -19.50 26.37
N SER A 196 11.16 -20.42 26.31
CA SER A 196 10.36 -20.80 27.46
C SER A 196 11.30 -21.46 28.47
N SER A 197 11.75 -20.67 29.44
CA SER A 197 12.26 -21.12 30.73
C SER A 197 11.09 -21.36 31.67
#